data_AF-A0A8J5CPS8-F1
#
_entry.id   AF-A0A8J5CPS8-F1
#
_cell.length_a   1.000
_cell.length_b   1.000
_cell.length_c   1.000
_cell.angle_alpha   90.00
_cell.angle_beta   90.00
_cell.angle_gamma   90.00
#
_symmetry.space_group_name_H-M   'P 1'
#
loop_
_entity.id
_entity.type
_entity.pdbx_description
1 polymer ?
#
loop_
_entity_poly.entity_id
_entity_poly.type
_entity_poly.pdbx_seq_one_letter_code
_entity_poly.pdbx_strand_id
1 'polypeptide(L)'
;MTKIRQKLWTQKTGKSTAAPKLCSLPPTTEAFEQNVRRAHNQVAHWYSALSGDQPALAAVEHGWEADETNKCLIPRNMKDGVSYAPEHILKLVRCGCTSERACRGLKCGCMGHQLPCTMFCTCGGGTACSNPFNITESATDHADIPDDSDEANDRAMDVDDEDDE
;
A
#
# COMPACT_ATOMS: atom_id res chain seq x y z
N MET A 1 5.23 3.61 3.30
CA MET A 1 5.12 2.20 3.77
C MET A 1 6.41 1.47 3.45
N THR A 2 7.00 0.73 4.39
CA THR A 2 8.26 0.01 4.14
C THR A 2 8.06 -1.16 3.16
N LYS A 3 9.11 -1.51 2.38
CA LYS A 3 9.07 -2.62 1.41
C LYS A 3 8.63 -3.95 2.05
N ILE A 4 9.11 -4.23 3.27
CA ILE A 4 8.77 -5.45 4.02
C ILE A 4 7.30 -5.46 4.43
N ARG A 5 6.77 -4.34 4.97
CA ARG A 5 5.36 -4.24 5.36
C ARG A 5 4.44 -4.44 4.16
N GLN A 6 4.77 -3.85 3.00
CA GLN A 6 4.01 -4.02 1.77
C GLN A 6 4.05 -5.48 1.27
N LYS A 7 5.22 -6.12 1.24
CA LYS A 7 5.37 -7.54 0.86
C LYS A 7 4.50 -8.45 1.74
N LEU A 8 4.55 -8.25 3.06
CA LEU A 8 3.75 -9.04 4.02
C LEU A 8 2.26 -8.76 3.90
N TRP A 9 1.88 -7.50 3.65
CA TRP A 9 0.49 -7.13 3.36
C TRP A 9 -0.01 -7.90 2.15
N THR A 10 0.66 -7.79 1.01
CA THR A 10 0.25 -8.46 -0.24
C THR A 10 0.17 -9.98 -0.08
N GLN A 11 1.13 -10.60 0.62
CA GLN A 11 1.10 -12.05 0.87
C GLN A 11 -0.13 -12.48 1.68
N LYS A 12 -0.55 -11.67 2.66
CA LYS A 12 -1.68 -11.97 3.53
C LYS A 12 -3.02 -11.60 2.90
N THR A 13 -3.09 -10.51 2.14
CA THR A 13 -4.32 -10.02 1.50
C THR A 13 -4.62 -10.71 0.19
N GLY A 14 -3.61 -11.17 -0.54
CA GLY A 14 -3.79 -11.90 -1.79
C GLY A 14 -4.42 -13.29 -1.62
N LYS A 15 -4.27 -13.92 -0.44
CA LYS A 15 -4.78 -15.28 -0.17
C LYS A 15 -6.08 -15.33 0.62
N SER A 16 -6.50 -14.22 1.21
CA SER A 16 -7.61 -14.17 2.17
C SER A 16 -8.65 -13.18 1.68
N THR A 17 -9.94 -13.51 1.77
CA THR A 17 -11.04 -12.56 1.56
C THR A 17 -11.23 -11.60 2.74
N ALA A 18 -10.72 -11.97 3.92
CA ALA A 18 -10.72 -11.12 5.11
C ALA A 18 -9.47 -10.23 5.16
N ALA A 19 -9.65 -9.01 5.70
CA ALA A 19 -8.54 -8.12 6.00
C ALA A 19 -7.60 -8.77 7.03
N PRO A 20 -6.28 -8.70 6.84
CA PRO A 20 -5.33 -9.28 7.78
C PRO A 20 -5.37 -8.49 9.09
N LYS A 21 -5.15 -9.19 10.22
CA LYS A 21 -4.99 -8.52 11.51
C LYS A 21 -3.83 -7.54 11.42
N LEU A 22 -4.07 -6.26 11.74
CA LEU A 22 -3.06 -5.20 11.63
C LEU A 22 -1.82 -5.48 12.50
N CYS A 23 -2.00 -6.07 13.68
CA CYS A 23 -0.91 -6.47 14.58
C CYS A 23 0.02 -7.54 13.99
N SER A 24 -0.39 -8.19 12.90
CA SER A 24 0.41 -9.20 12.21
C SER A 24 1.34 -8.59 11.15
N LEU A 25 1.32 -7.27 10.98
CA LEU A 25 2.19 -6.51 10.09
C LEU A 25 3.22 -5.74 10.92
N PRO A 26 4.48 -5.61 10.46
CA PRO A 26 5.46 -4.73 11.11
C PRO A 26 4.91 -3.31 11.19
N PRO A 27 5.11 -2.55 12.29
CA PRO A 27 4.56 -1.19 12.43
C PRO A 27 5.03 -0.26 11.30
N THR A 28 4.28 0.82 11.04
CA THR A 28 4.80 1.94 10.25
C THR A 28 5.88 2.67 11.04
N THR A 29 6.75 3.41 10.37
CA THR A 29 7.81 4.20 11.03
C THR A 29 7.20 5.14 12.07
N GLU A 30 6.09 5.77 11.71
CA GLU A 30 5.38 6.77 12.48
C GLU A 30 4.68 6.16 13.69
N ALA A 31 4.07 4.97 13.54
CA ALA A 31 3.49 4.23 14.65
C ALA A 31 4.59 3.73 15.62
N PHE A 32 5.73 3.31 15.07
CA PHE A 32 6.90 2.90 15.86
C PHE A 32 7.48 4.08 16.64
N GLU A 33 7.64 5.25 16.02
CA GLU A 33 8.07 6.47 16.69
C GLU A 33 7.16 6.84 17.87
N GLN A 34 5.84 6.80 17.70
CA GLN A 34 4.91 7.07 18.80
C GLN A 34 5.04 6.03 19.92
N ASN A 35 5.29 4.77 19.57
CA ASN A 35 5.54 3.73 20.56
C ASN A 35 6.81 3.99 21.38
N VAL A 36 7.90 4.39 20.73
CA VAL A 36 9.15 4.77 21.40
C VAL A 36 8.93 5.97 22.33
N ARG A 37 8.20 6.99 21.88
CA ARG A 37 7.86 8.16 22.70
C ARG A 37 7.08 7.78 23.96
N ARG A 38 6.06 6.92 23.84
CA ARG A 38 5.30 6.44 25.00
C ARG A 38 6.16 5.65 25.97
N ALA A 39 7.00 4.75 25.45
CA ALA A 39 7.92 3.99 26.29
C ALA A 39 8.90 4.90 27.04
N HIS A 40 9.43 5.92 26.36
CA HIS A 40 10.29 6.92 26.98
C HIS A 40 9.57 7.71 28.08
N ASN A 41 8.36 8.20 27.81
CA ASN A 41 7.54 8.88 28.82
C ASN A 41 7.28 7.98 30.04
N GLN A 42 6.90 6.72 29.82
CA GLN A 42 6.66 5.77 30.90
C GLN A 42 7.90 5.56 31.79
N VAL A 43 9.08 5.41 31.17
CA VAL A 43 10.35 5.25 31.90
C VAL A 43 10.71 6.52 32.67
N ALA A 44 10.51 7.70 32.09
CA ALA A 44 10.74 8.97 32.78
C ALA A 44 9.87 9.11 34.04
N HIS A 45 8.60 8.70 33.96
CA HIS A 45 7.71 8.65 35.13
C HIS A 45 8.18 7.66 36.20
N TRP A 46 8.70 6.49 35.80
CA TRP A 46 9.25 5.53 36.76
C TRP A 46 10.49 6.06 37.48
N TYR A 47 11.41 6.70 36.75
CA TYR A 47 12.58 7.33 37.37
C TYR A 47 12.19 8.44 38.34
N SER A 48 11.22 9.25 37.95
CA SER A 48 10.69 10.34 38.76
C SER A 48 10.04 9.85 40.05
N ALA A 49 9.34 8.70 40.00
CA ALA A 49 8.78 8.07 41.18
C ALA A 49 9.86 7.58 42.18
N LEU A 50 11.07 7.30 41.70
CA LEU A 50 12.20 6.92 42.55
C LEU A 50 12.95 8.13 43.12
N SER A 51 13.06 9.23 42.36
CA SER A 51 13.76 10.44 42.80
C SER A 51 12.89 11.39 43.62
N GLY A 52 11.56 11.29 43.52
CA GLY A 52 10.61 12.19 44.18
C GLY A 52 10.37 13.50 43.41
N ASP A 53 11.05 13.70 42.28
CA ASP A 53 10.87 14.85 41.39
C ASP A 53 9.77 14.57 40.37
N GLN A 54 9.07 15.61 39.91
CA GLN A 54 8.12 15.46 38.81
C GLN A 54 8.90 15.35 37.48
N PRO A 55 8.54 14.43 36.57
CA PRO A 55 9.21 14.35 35.28
C PRO A 55 8.95 15.63 34.48
N ALA A 56 10.01 16.22 33.96
CA ALA A 56 9.97 17.36 33.05
C ALA A 56 9.55 16.93 31.62
N LEU A 57 8.55 16.04 31.51
CA LEU A 57 8.14 15.44 30.25
C LEU A 57 6.62 15.46 30.12
N ALA A 58 6.09 16.28 29.22
CA ALA A 58 4.66 16.33 28.96
C ALA A 58 4.20 15.08 28.19
N ALA A 59 3.27 14.31 28.75
CA ALA A 59 2.79 13.07 28.14
C ALA A 59 2.20 13.29 26.73
N VAL A 60 1.48 14.41 26.53
CA VAL A 60 0.86 14.79 25.24
C VAL A 60 1.87 15.06 24.13
N GLU A 61 3.11 15.40 24.47
CA GLU A 61 4.21 15.56 23.51
C GLU A 61 4.91 14.22 23.21
N HIS A 62 4.63 13.20 24.03
CA HIS A 62 5.32 11.92 24.05
C HIS A 62 4.39 10.73 23.75
N GLY A 63 3.56 10.89 22.74
CA GLY A 63 2.78 9.80 22.16
C GLY A 63 1.51 9.45 22.91
N TRP A 64 1.04 10.36 23.75
CA TRP A 64 -0.30 10.33 24.35
C TRP A 64 -1.16 11.48 23.82
N GLU A 65 -2.46 11.31 23.93
CA GLU A 65 -3.48 12.34 23.73
C GLU A 65 -4.33 12.44 25.00
N ALA A 66 -4.75 13.65 25.32
CA ALA A 66 -5.67 13.87 26.44
C ALA A 66 -7.11 13.63 25.96
N ASP A 67 -7.79 12.67 26.59
CA ASP A 67 -9.22 12.52 26.48
C ASP A 67 -9.90 13.38 27.55
N GLU A 68 -10.34 14.58 27.15
CA GLU A 68 -10.98 15.53 28.07
C GLU A 68 -12.32 15.02 28.61
N THR A 69 -12.98 14.10 27.91
CA THR A 69 -14.27 13.54 28.33
C THR A 69 -14.06 12.53 29.45
N ASN A 70 -13.16 11.58 29.21
CA ASN A 70 -12.89 10.50 30.16
C ASN A 70 -11.79 10.84 31.19
N LYS A 71 -11.22 12.04 31.11
CA LYS A 71 -10.14 12.54 31.98
C LYS A 71 -8.95 11.57 32.05
N CYS A 72 -8.60 10.98 30.91
CA CYS A 72 -7.52 9.99 30.82
C CYS A 72 -6.58 10.29 29.65
N LEU A 73 -5.44 9.60 29.63
CA LEU A 73 -4.51 9.63 28.51
C LEU A 73 -4.78 8.42 27.61
N ILE A 74 -4.94 8.66 26.32
CA ILE A 74 -5.07 7.60 25.32
C ILE A 74 -3.82 7.55 24.43
N PRO A 75 -3.38 6.35 23.99
CA PRO A 75 -2.21 6.25 23.12
C PRO A 75 -2.44 6.94 21.76
N ARG A 76 -1.55 7.87 21.39
CA ARG A 76 -1.49 8.41 20.04
C ARG A 76 -0.95 7.35 19.09
N ASN A 77 -1.78 6.85 18.17
CA ASN A 77 -1.36 5.81 17.23
C ASN A 77 -0.46 6.34 16.12
N MET A 78 -0.66 7.57 15.68
CA MET A 78 0.14 8.22 14.63
C MET A 78 0.13 9.74 14.78
N LYS A 79 1.02 10.44 14.06
CA LYS A 79 0.99 11.91 14.02
C LYS A 79 -0.23 12.39 13.22
N ASP A 80 -0.75 13.56 13.60
CA ASP A 80 -1.87 14.20 12.89
C ASP A 80 -1.50 14.46 11.43
N GLY A 81 -2.46 14.22 10.53
CA GLY A 81 -2.25 14.40 9.08
C GLY A 81 -1.47 13.28 8.38
N VAL A 82 -1.04 12.22 9.09
CA VAL A 82 -0.37 11.08 8.47
C VAL A 82 -1.35 9.94 8.19
N SER A 83 -1.46 9.51 6.94
CA SER A 83 -2.32 8.40 6.53
C SER A 83 -1.78 7.03 6.98
N TYR A 84 -2.68 6.15 7.45
CA TYR A 84 -2.34 4.81 7.97
C TYR A 84 -1.76 3.86 6.91
N ALA A 85 -2.03 4.15 5.64
CA ALA A 85 -1.46 3.46 4.50
C ALA A 85 -1.32 4.45 3.32
N PRO A 86 -0.48 4.13 2.32
CA PRO A 86 -0.44 4.88 1.07
C PRO A 86 -1.82 4.94 0.41
N GLU A 87 -2.11 6.07 -0.23
CA GLU A 87 -3.40 6.37 -0.84
C GLU A 87 -3.87 5.29 -1.84
N HIS A 88 -2.95 4.77 -2.65
CA HIS A 88 -3.27 3.72 -3.63
C HIS A 88 -3.71 2.40 -2.97
N ILE A 89 -3.24 2.10 -1.76
CA ILE A 89 -3.67 0.91 -0.99
C ILE A 89 -5.04 1.17 -0.36
N LEU A 90 -5.29 2.37 0.15
CA LEU A 90 -6.59 2.77 0.71
C LEU A 90 -7.69 2.75 -0.36
N LYS A 91 -7.34 3.11 -1.60
CA LYS A 91 -8.23 3.08 -2.77
C LYS A 91 -8.32 1.71 -3.45
N LEU A 92 -7.55 0.72 -3.00
CA LEU A 92 -7.55 -0.59 -3.65
C LEU A 92 -8.84 -1.35 -3.33
N VAL A 93 -9.73 -1.42 -4.31
CA VAL A 93 -10.92 -2.26 -4.26
C VAL A 93 -10.63 -3.60 -4.91
N ARG A 94 -10.92 -4.68 -4.20
CA ARG A 94 -10.92 -6.04 -4.75
C ARG A 94 -12.13 -6.81 -4.28
N CYS A 95 -12.60 -7.75 -5.09
CA CYS A 95 -13.66 -8.65 -4.69
C CYS A 95 -13.10 -9.99 -4.17
N GLY A 96 -13.86 -10.64 -3.27
CA GLY A 96 -13.61 -11.99 -2.79
C GLY A 96 -14.45 -13.06 -3.48
N CYS A 97 -14.95 -12.79 -4.69
CA CYS A 97 -15.85 -13.70 -5.39
C CYS A 97 -15.11 -14.95 -5.90
N THR A 98 -15.69 -16.13 -5.69
CA THR A 98 -15.05 -17.44 -5.91
C THR A 98 -15.76 -18.34 -6.92
N SER A 99 -16.84 -17.90 -7.56
CA SER A 99 -17.61 -18.73 -8.51
C SER A 99 -17.12 -18.59 -9.96
N GLU A 100 -17.37 -19.62 -10.78
CA GLU A 100 -17.08 -19.63 -12.23
C GLU A 100 -17.86 -18.55 -13.02
N ARG A 101 -18.94 -18.02 -12.45
CA ARG A 101 -19.71 -16.86 -12.96
C ARG A 101 -19.69 -15.71 -11.95
N ALA A 102 -18.55 -15.52 -11.28
CA ALA A 102 -18.37 -14.49 -10.28
C ALA A 102 -18.54 -13.09 -10.90
N CYS A 103 -18.98 -12.16 -10.05
CA CYS A 103 -18.99 -10.73 -10.33
C CYS A 103 -20.07 -10.21 -11.30
N ARG A 104 -21.16 -10.94 -11.53
CA ARG A 104 -22.33 -10.48 -12.31
C ARG A 104 -23.35 -9.64 -11.51
N GLY A 105 -23.22 -9.54 -10.19
CA GLY A 105 -24.18 -8.83 -9.34
C GLY A 105 -23.53 -7.97 -8.27
N LEU A 106 -24.34 -7.10 -7.64
CA LEU A 106 -23.94 -6.12 -6.61
C LEU A 106 -23.21 -6.72 -5.38
N LYS A 107 -23.21 -8.05 -5.23
CA LYS A 107 -22.40 -8.76 -4.23
C LYS A 107 -20.89 -8.67 -4.50
N CYS A 108 -20.49 -8.35 -5.72
CA CYS A 108 -19.10 -8.06 -6.04
C CYS A 108 -18.78 -6.60 -5.69
N GLY A 109 -17.86 -6.39 -4.76
CA GLY A 109 -17.42 -5.04 -4.37
C GLY A 109 -16.90 -4.21 -5.55
N CYS A 110 -16.16 -4.82 -6.48
CA CYS A 110 -15.69 -4.12 -7.68
C CYS A 110 -16.85 -3.64 -8.55
N MET A 111 -17.81 -4.51 -8.88
CA MET A 111 -19.01 -4.13 -9.64
C MET A 111 -19.85 -3.08 -8.91
N GLY A 112 -20.05 -3.23 -7.59
CA GLY A 112 -20.81 -2.28 -6.78
C GLY A 112 -20.23 -0.87 -6.80
N HIS A 113 -18.90 -0.76 -6.93
CA HIS A 113 -18.18 0.50 -7.12
C HIS A 113 -17.91 0.87 -8.58
N GLN A 114 -18.48 0.14 -9.54
CA GLN A 114 -18.29 0.36 -10.97
C GLN A 114 -16.82 0.31 -11.43
N LEU A 115 -16.03 -0.55 -10.78
CA LEU A 115 -14.62 -0.76 -11.09
C LEU A 115 -14.40 -2.11 -11.77
N PRO A 116 -13.44 -2.22 -12.71
CA PRO A 116 -13.00 -3.51 -13.23
C PRO A 116 -12.45 -4.39 -12.10
N CYS A 117 -12.68 -5.69 -12.20
CA CYS A 117 -11.96 -6.65 -11.38
C CYS A 117 -10.52 -6.73 -11.86
N THR A 118 -9.57 -6.48 -10.98
CA THR A 118 -8.13 -6.60 -11.26
C THR A 118 -7.60 -7.99 -10.90
N MET A 119 -6.35 -8.28 -11.26
CA MET A 119 -5.62 -9.49 -10.85
C MET A 119 -5.50 -9.67 -9.32
N PHE A 120 -5.80 -8.63 -8.54
CA PHE A 120 -5.85 -8.70 -7.07
C PHE A 120 -7.18 -9.26 -6.54
N CYS A 121 -8.20 -9.40 -7.39
CA CYS A 121 -9.47 -10.02 -7.02
C CYS A 121 -9.34 -11.54 -6.93
N THR A 122 -10.13 -12.15 -6.04
CA THR A 122 -10.17 -13.62 -5.95
C THR A 122 -10.71 -14.27 -7.23
N CYS A 123 -11.55 -13.56 -8.00
CA CYS A 123 -12.01 -14.01 -9.32
C CYS A 123 -10.93 -13.90 -10.42
N GLY A 124 -9.73 -13.41 -10.10
CA GLY A 124 -8.59 -13.30 -11.02
C GLY A 124 -8.63 -12.13 -11.99
N GLY A 125 -9.80 -11.50 -12.23
CA GLY A 125 -9.95 -10.53 -13.33
C GLY A 125 -9.79 -11.19 -14.71
N GLY A 126 -10.18 -10.51 -15.78
CA GLY A 126 -10.08 -11.03 -17.15
C GLY A 126 -11.32 -11.79 -17.64
N THR A 127 -11.13 -12.71 -18.60
CA THR A 127 -12.20 -13.26 -19.46
C THR A 127 -13.21 -14.16 -18.74
N ALA A 128 -12.80 -14.86 -17.69
CA ALA A 128 -13.70 -15.69 -16.88
C ALA A 128 -14.52 -14.87 -15.86
N CYS A 129 -14.12 -13.63 -15.59
CA CYS A 129 -14.82 -12.77 -14.64
C CYS A 129 -16.01 -12.08 -15.33
N SER A 130 -17.22 -12.30 -14.82
CA SER A 130 -18.46 -11.74 -15.39
C SER A 130 -18.75 -10.30 -14.94
N ASN A 131 -17.71 -9.53 -14.56
CA ASN A 131 -17.85 -8.11 -14.24
C ASN A 131 -17.95 -7.32 -15.55
N PRO A 132 -19.06 -6.59 -15.82
CA PRO A 132 -19.25 -5.84 -17.06
C PRO A 132 -18.30 -4.65 -17.20
N PHE A 133 -17.62 -4.23 -16.13
CA PHE A 133 -16.63 -3.16 -16.17
C PHE A 133 -15.22 -3.66 -16.51
N ASN A 134 -15.00 -4.97 -16.68
CA ASN A 134 -13.71 -5.47 -17.14
C ASN A 134 -13.43 -5.01 -18.56
N ILE A 135 -12.21 -4.54 -18.80
CA ILE A 135 -11.72 -4.23 -20.14
C ILE A 135 -11.39 -5.57 -20.81
N THR A 136 -12.19 -5.98 -21.79
CA THR A 136 -11.81 -7.04 -22.71
C THR A 136 -10.90 -6.41 -23.75
N GLU A 137 -9.65 -6.87 -23.86
CA GLU A 137 -8.76 -6.52 -24.97
C GLU A 137 -9.37 -7.07 -26.27
N SER A 138 -10.28 -6.31 -26.86
CA SER A 138 -10.86 -6.56 -28.17
C SER A 138 -11.19 -5.21 -28.82
N ALA A 139 -10.17 -4.38 -29.00
CA ALA A 139 -10.21 -3.18 -29.85
C ALA A 139 -8.78 -2.68 -30.08
N THR A 140 -7.96 -3.47 -30.76
CA THR A 140 -6.91 -2.89 -31.60
C THR A 140 -7.42 -2.97 -33.03
N ASP A 141 -8.18 -1.95 -33.44
CA ASP A 141 -8.15 -1.50 -34.83
C ASP A 141 -6.72 -1.00 -35.06
N HIS A 142 -5.82 -1.93 -35.42
CA HIS A 142 -4.57 -1.57 -36.07
C HIS A 142 -4.97 -0.97 -37.41
N ALA A 143 -5.16 0.35 -37.45
CA ALA A 143 -5.13 1.08 -38.69
C ALA A 143 -3.72 0.87 -39.29
N ASP A 144 -3.69 0.20 -40.44
CA ASP A 144 -2.48 -0.04 -41.23
C ASP A 144 -1.76 1.30 -41.47
N ILE A 145 -0.64 1.50 -40.77
CA ILE A 145 0.34 2.54 -41.11
C ILE A 145 1.16 1.95 -42.27
N PRO A 146 1.12 2.51 -43.48
CA PRO A 146 1.97 2.03 -44.56
C PRO A 146 3.45 2.23 -44.18
N ASP A 147 4.16 1.10 -44.21
CA ASP A 147 5.61 0.95 -44.09
C ASP A 147 6.26 1.59 -45.33
N ASP A 148 6.81 2.78 -45.17
CA ASP A 148 7.63 3.46 -46.18
C ASP A 148 9.09 3.37 -45.73
N SER A 149 9.67 2.18 -45.91
CA SER A 149 11.08 1.91 -45.74
C SER A 149 11.81 2.08 -47.08
N ASP A 150 12.18 3.32 -47.40
CA ASP A 150 13.20 3.58 -48.40
C ASP A 150 14.59 3.33 -47.78
N GLU A 151 15.22 2.25 -48.25
CA GLU A 151 16.63 1.93 -48.03
C GLU A 151 17.53 3.05 -48.55
N ALA A 152 18.42 3.57 -47.69
CA ALA A 152 19.63 4.25 -48.11
C ALA A 152 20.84 3.62 -47.42
N ASN A 153 21.55 2.87 -48.27
CA ASN A 153 22.71 2.04 -48.08
C ASN A 153 24.00 2.80 -47.68
N ASP A 154 24.85 2.08 -46.93
CA ASP A 154 26.32 2.14 -46.82
C ASP A 154 27.06 3.47 -46.52
N ARG A 155 27.70 3.50 -45.35
CA ARG A 155 29.17 3.35 -45.28
C ARG A 155 29.67 3.05 -43.87
N ALA A 156 30.27 1.87 -43.72
CA ALA A 156 31.25 1.60 -42.69
C ALA A 156 32.38 2.64 -42.79
N MET A 157 32.78 3.22 -41.66
CA MET A 157 34.11 3.81 -41.51
C MET A 157 34.87 2.93 -40.53
N ASP A 158 35.95 2.40 -41.06
CA ASP A 158 36.88 1.45 -40.49
C ASP A 158 37.38 1.89 -39.10
N VAL A 159 37.42 0.91 -38.20
CA VAL A 159 38.22 0.94 -36.98
C VAL A 159 39.55 0.34 -37.37
N ASP A 160 40.60 1.16 -37.40
CA ASP A 160 41.98 0.66 -37.30
C ASP A 160 42.75 1.57 -36.34
N ASP A 161 43.23 0.91 -35.28
CA ASP A 161 44.49 1.07 -34.54
C ASP A 161 45.01 2.47 -34.13
N GLU A 162 45.30 2.61 -32.84
CA GLU A 162 46.70 2.63 -32.38
C GLU A 162 46.77 2.43 -30.85
N ASP A 163 47.36 1.29 -30.46
CA ASP A 163 48.05 1.11 -29.19
C ASP A 163 49.24 2.09 -29.14
N ASP A 164 49.51 2.72 -27.99
CA ASP A 164 50.86 2.80 -27.40
C ASP A 164 50.87 3.53 -26.04
N GLU A 165 51.48 2.83 -25.07
CA GLU A 165 52.10 3.22 -23.77
C GLU A 165 51.32 3.96 -22.66
#